data_AF-A0A453A751-F1
#
_entry.id   AF-A0A453A751-F1
#
_cell.length_a   1.000
_cell.length_b   1.000
_cell.length_c   1.000
_cell.angle_alpha   90.00
_cell.angle_beta   90.00
_cell.angle_gamma   90.00
#
_symmetry.space_group_name_H-M   'P 1'
#
loop_
_entity.id
_entity.type
_entity.pdbx_description
1 polymer ?
#
loop_
_entity_poly.entity_id
_entity_poly.type
_entity_poly.pdbx_seq_one_letter_code
_entity_poly.pdbx_strand_id
1 'polypeptide(L)'
;MDEHLNQGDIPIDIEAPEPAKDEHLNQGDISMPDCKGNNGNSIAPKAPRAGKAPSPERMKYWGEHGFSSLIVAAPGHEVESVVADLLPLLSYSAPFAIYHRYLK
;
A
#
# COMPACT_ATOMS: atom_id res chain seq x y z
N MET A 1 59.98 16.30 29.03
CA MET A 1 58.78 16.00 29.84
C MET A 1 57.77 15.55 28.82
N ASP A 2 57.73 14.26 28.55
CA ASP A 2 57.02 13.69 27.41
C ASP A 2 56.56 12.27 27.78
N GLU A 3 55.28 12.12 28.10
CA GLU A 3 54.57 10.85 28.26
C GLU A 3 53.09 11.11 27.91
N HIS A 4 52.73 11.03 26.63
CA HIS A 4 52.14 9.88 25.94
C HIS A 4 50.76 9.44 26.49
N LEU A 5 49.73 9.98 25.79
CA LEU A 5 48.40 9.46 25.47
C LEU A 5 47.97 8.18 26.23
N ASN A 6 47.06 8.32 27.20
CA ASN A 6 46.32 7.19 27.75
C ASN A 6 44.87 7.24 27.26
N GLN A 7 44.59 6.34 26.33
CA GLN A 7 43.30 6.12 25.71
C GLN A 7 42.41 5.44 26.75
N GLY A 8 41.45 6.18 27.29
CA GLY A 8 40.47 5.63 28.23
C GLY A 8 39.59 4.62 27.52
N ASP A 9 39.74 3.34 27.88
CA ASP A 9 38.74 2.30 27.65
C ASP A 9 37.43 2.72 28.34
N ILE A 10 36.47 3.18 27.55
CA ILE A 10 35.09 3.39 28.00
C ILE A 10 34.39 2.03 27.85
N PRO A 11 33.98 1.35 28.93
CA PRO A 11 33.15 0.16 28.78
C PRO A 11 31.79 0.62 28.24
N ILE A 12 31.51 0.28 26.99
CA ILE A 12 30.21 0.49 26.37
C ILE A 12 29.30 -0.62 26.90
N ASP A 13 28.53 -0.31 27.93
CA ASP A 13 27.45 -1.19 28.38
C ASP A 13 26.36 -1.18 27.29
N ILE A 14 26.42 -2.17 26.40
CA ILE A 14 25.39 -2.39 25.39
C ILE A 14 24.26 -3.13 26.10
N GLU A 15 23.40 -2.36 26.77
CA GLU A 15 22.09 -2.84 27.16
C GLU A 15 21.30 -3.12 25.87
N ALA A 16 21.18 -4.40 25.53
CA ALA A 16 20.35 -4.85 24.43
C ALA A 16 18.88 -4.48 24.74
N PRO A 17 18.16 -3.81 23.83
CA PRO A 17 16.73 -3.61 24.02
C PRO A 17 16.05 -4.97 24.18
N GLU A 18 15.35 -5.16 25.30
CA GLU A 18 14.57 -6.37 25.54
C GLU A 18 13.58 -6.61 24.38
N PRO A 19 13.37 -7.86 23.94
CA PRO A 19 12.42 -8.14 22.87
C PRO A 19 11.02 -7.73 23.32
N ALA A 20 10.47 -6.71 22.65
CA ALA A 20 9.09 -6.32 22.80
C ALA A 20 8.20 -7.55 22.60
N LYS A 21 7.37 -7.84 23.61
CA LYS A 21 6.44 -8.95 23.63
C LYS A 21 5.48 -8.80 22.44
N ASP A 22 5.39 -9.86 21.65
CA ASP A 22 4.46 -10.06 20.56
C ASP A 22 3.02 -9.96 21.09
N GLU A 23 2.39 -8.80 20.92
CA GLU A 23 0.95 -8.65 21.06
C GLU A 23 0.34 -8.78 19.67
N HIS A 24 0.15 -10.02 19.23
CA HIS A 24 -0.66 -10.39 18.06
C HIS A 24 -2.11 -9.99 18.30
N LEU A 25 -2.43 -8.72 18.07
CA LEU A 25 -3.79 -8.20 18.12
C LEU A 25 -4.43 -8.26 16.73
N ASN A 26 -5.19 -9.34 16.57
CA ASN A 26 -6.38 -9.47 15.73
C ASN A 26 -6.14 -9.35 14.22
N GLN A 27 -5.96 -10.52 13.62
CA GLN A 27 -6.45 -10.82 12.28
C GLN A 27 -7.90 -10.34 12.18
N GLY A 28 -8.07 -9.13 11.66
CA GLY A 28 -9.34 -8.71 11.11
C GLY A 28 -9.61 -9.62 9.92
N ASP A 29 -10.57 -10.52 10.08
CA ASP A 29 -11.23 -11.25 9.00
C ASP A 29 -11.70 -10.24 7.95
N ILE A 30 -10.82 -9.90 7.01
CA ILE A 30 -11.26 -9.44 5.70
C ILE A 30 -11.76 -10.68 4.99
N SER A 31 -12.99 -11.07 5.30
CA SER A 31 -13.75 -12.00 4.47
C SER A 31 -13.83 -11.38 3.08
N MET A 32 -12.92 -11.82 2.21
CA MET A 32 -13.04 -11.66 0.77
C MET A 32 -14.45 -12.14 0.42
N PRO A 33 -15.29 -11.34 -0.26
CA PRO A 33 -16.60 -11.83 -0.65
C PRO A 33 -16.38 -13.05 -1.54
N ASP A 34 -16.76 -14.21 -1.02
CA ASP A 34 -16.68 -15.48 -1.73
C ASP A 34 -17.30 -15.29 -3.11
N CYS A 35 -16.48 -15.41 -4.14
CA CYS A 35 -16.96 -15.53 -5.49
C CYS A 35 -17.64 -16.90 -5.57
N LYS A 36 -18.94 -16.94 -5.22
CA LYS A 36 -19.79 -18.12 -5.26
C LYS A 36 -19.76 -18.74 -6.65
N GLY A 37 -18.82 -19.66 -6.84
CA GLY A 37 -18.69 -20.52 -8.00
C GLY A 37 -19.75 -21.59 -7.91
N ASN A 38 -20.79 -21.45 -8.72
CA ASN A 38 -21.57 -22.61 -9.11
C ASN A 38 -21.17 -23.00 -10.53
N ASN A 39 -21.25 -24.31 -10.75
CA ASN A 39 -21.28 -25.09 -11.98
C ASN A 39 -20.07 -25.03 -12.94
N GLY A 40 -19.40 -26.19 -13.03
CA GLY A 40 -18.14 -26.41 -13.70
C GLY A 40 -18.10 -26.06 -15.18
N ASN A 41 -17.13 -25.22 -15.52
CA ASN A 41 -16.33 -25.25 -16.73
C ASN A 41 -15.17 -24.27 -16.54
N SER A 42 -13.96 -24.70 -16.94
CA SER A 42 -12.72 -23.92 -17.07
C SER A 42 -12.39 -22.92 -15.96
N ILE A 43 -11.43 -23.29 -15.09
CA ILE A 43 -10.74 -22.36 -14.18
C ILE A 43 -9.77 -21.50 -15.02
N ALA A 44 -10.32 -20.63 -15.86
CA ALA A 44 -9.61 -19.46 -16.31
C ALA A 44 -9.92 -18.34 -15.30
N PRO A 45 -8.93 -17.62 -14.74
CA PRO A 45 -9.22 -16.41 -13.99
C PRO A 45 -10.01 -15.48 -14.91
N LYS A 46 -11.28 -15.23 -14.55
CA LYS A 46 -12.12 -14.32 -15.32
C LYS A 46 -11.37 -13.00 -15.39
N ALA A 47 -11.08 -12.55 -16.61
CA ALA A 47 -10.47 -11.24 -16.83
C ALA A 47 -11.21 -10.20 -15.96
N PRO A 48 -10.48 -9.32 -15.24
CA PRO A 48 -11.11 -8.33 -14.37
C PRO A 48 -12.14 -7.56 -15.20
N ARG A 49 -13.42 -7.71 -14.87
CA ARG A 49 -14.45 -6.89 -15.51
C ARG A 49 -14.08 -5.45 -15.19
N ALA A 50 -14.01 -4.59 -16.21
CA ALA A 50 -13.78 -3.17 -16.03
C ALA A 50 -14.63 -2.68 -14.85
N GLY A 51 -13.96 -2.17 -13.82
CA GLY A 51 -14.56 -1.96 -12.51
C GLY A 51 -15.73 -0.97 -12.61
N LYS A 52 -16.87 -1.33 -12.03
CA LYS A 52 -17.96 -0.40 -11.77
C LYS A 52 -17.37 0.80 -11.02
N ALA A 53 -17.78 2.02 -11.41
CA ALA A 53 -17.37 3.23 -10.72
C ALA A 53 -17.57 3.07 -9.20
N PRO A 54 -16.66 3.61 -8.37
CA PRO A 54 -16.75 3.51 -6.93
C PRO A 54 -18.10 4.06 -6.43
N SER A 55 -18.67 3.42 -5.40
CA SER A 55 -19.85 3.96 -4.74
C SER A 55 -19.51 5.28 -4.03
N PRO A 56 -20.48 6.18 -3.83
CA PRO A 56 -20.24 7.45 -3.12
C PRO A 56 -19.68 7.25 -1.71
N GLU A 57 -20.10 6.19 -1.00
CA GLU A 57 -19.57 5.82 0.32
C GLU A 57 -18.09 5.47 0.25
N ARG A 58 -17.68 4.74 -0.79
CA ARG A 58 -16.27 4.39 -1.01
C ARG A 58 -15.45 5.64 -1.34
N MET A 59 -16.01 6.57 -2.11
CA MET A 59 -15.36 7.84 -2.44
C MET A 59 -15.11 8.66 -1.17
N LYS A 60 -16.09 8.74 -0.26
CA LYS A 60 -15.94 9.39 1.05
C LYS A 60 -14.85 8.72 1.89
N TYR A 61 -14.86 7.39 1.97
CA TYR A 61 -13.87 6.63 2.73
C TYR A 61 -12.43 6.90 2.27
N TRP A 62 -12.19 6.97 0.96
CA TRP A 62 -10.87 7.34 0.44
C TRP A 62 -10.46 8.77 0.77
N GLY A 63 -11.41 9.70 0.82
CA GLY A 63 -11.16 11.07 1.29
C GLY A 63 -10.65 11.13 2.73
N GLU A 64 -11.09 10.21 3.59
CA GLU A 64 -10.75 10.17 5.02
C GLU A 64 -9.47 9.38 5.31
N HIS A 65 -9.21 8.31 4.54
CA HIS A 65 -8.10 7.37 4.81
C HIS A 65 -6.97 7.42 3.79
N GLY A 66 -7.19 8.02 2.63
CA GLY A 66 -6.23 8.08 1.54
C GLY A 66 -5.81 6.71 0.98
N PHE A 67 -4.71 6.70 0.25
CA PHE A 67 -4.07 5.53 -0.33
C PHE A 67 -2.59 5.46 0.08
N SER A 68 -2.06 4.25 0.26
CA SER A 68 -0.63 4.00 0.49
C SER A 68 0.14 3.65 -0.79
N SER A 69 -0.57 3.44 -1.90
CA SER A 69 -0.04 3.26 -3.25
C SER A 69 -1.18 3.43 -4.28
N LEU A 70 -0.86 3.72 -5.54
CA LEU A 70 -1.86 3.92 -6.59
C LEU A 70 -1.46 3.24 -7.91
N ILE A 71 -2.36 2.45 -8.49
CA ILE A 71 -2.19 1.90 -9.84
C ILE A 71 -3.39 2.31 -10.69
N VAL A 72 -3.14 3.05 -11.77
CA VAL A 72 -4.18 3.49 -12.72
C VAL A 72 -4.04 2.73 -14.02
N ALA A 73 -5.05 1.94 -14.37
CA ALA A 73 -5.18 1.28 -15.67
C ALA A 73 -6.59 1.55 -16.21
N ALA A 74 -6.77 2.72 -16.84
CA ALA A 74 -8.08 3.23 -17.25
C ALA A 74 -8.16 3.39 -18.79
N PRO A 75 -8.25 2.30 -19.56
CA PRO A 75 -8.44 2.39 -20.99
C PRO A 75 -9.78 3.08 -21.31
N GLY A 76 -9.77 4.05 -22.22
CA GLY A 76 -10.97 4.79 -22.63
C GLY A 76 -11.40 5.91 -21.67
N HIS A 77 -10.62 6.20 -20.63
CA HIS A 77 -10.81 7.37 -19.78
C HIS A 77 -9.66 8.35 -19.97
N GLU A 78 -9.93 9.63 -19.76
CA GLU A 78 -8.90 10.65 -19.66
C GLU A 78 -8.11 10.44 -18.37
N VAL A 79 -6.86 10.01 -18.51
CA VAL A 79 -6.00 9.70 -17.36
C VAL A 79 -5.75 10.94 -16.50
N GLU A 80 -5.61 12.12 -17.11
CA GLU A 80 -5.39 13.37 -16.37
C GLU A 80 -6.53 13.65 -15.37
N SER A 81 -7.78 13.50 -15.81
CA SER A 81 -8.95 13.68 -14.94
C SER A 81 -8.95 12.66 -13.79
N VAL A 82 -8.68 11.38 -14.08
CA VAL A 82 -8.63 10.33 -13.05
C VAL A 82 -7.51 10.60 -12.04
N VAL A 83 -6.35 11.03 -12.52
CA VAL A 83 -5.17 11.31 -11.71
C VAL A 83 -5.39 12.55 -10.84
N ALA A 84 -6.07 13.57 -11.35
CA ALA A 84 -6.41 14.77 -10.59
C ALA A 84 -7.30 14.46 -9.36
N ASP A 85 -8.20 13.48 -9.48
CA ASP A 85 -9.07 13.07 -8.38
C ASP A 85 -8.38 12.13 -7.38
N LEU A 86 -7.47 11.28 -7.85
CA LEU A 86 -6.86 10.21 -7.02
C LEU A 86 -5.53 10.60 -6.38
N LEU A 87 -4.69 11.40 -7.03
CA LEU A 87 -3.39 11.81 -6.47
C LEU A 87 -3.49 12.58 -5.14
N PRO A 88 -4.46 13.49 -4.94
CA PRO A 88 -4.59 14.19 -3.66
C PRO A 88 -4.87 13.25 -2.47
N LEU A 89 -5.39 12.05 -2.75
CA LEU A 89 -5.68 11.03 -1.75
C LEU A 89 -4.45 10.15 -1.46
N LEU A 90 -3.39 10.25 -2.24
CA LEU A 90 -2.20 9.43 -2.10
C LEU A 90 -1.30 9.98 -0.99
N SER A 91 -0.84 9.10 -0.10
CA SER A 91 0.08 9.46 0.97
C SER A 91 1.39 10.03 0.43
N TYR A 92 2.01 10.91 1.20
CA TYR A 92 3.31 11.47 0.84
C TYR A 92 4.34 10.37 0.59
N SER A 93 5.11 10.49 -0.50
CA SER A 93 6.14 9.53 -0.92
C SER A 93 5.63 8.11 -1.25
N ALA A 94 4.33 7.90 -1.38
CA ALA A 94 3.80 6.61 -1.78
C ALA A 94 4.09 6.30 -3.27
N PRO A 95 4.38 5.03 -3.61
CA PRO A 95 4.61 4.63 -4.98
C PRO A 95 3.32 4.65 -5.80
N PHE A 96 3.43 5.04 -7.08
CA PHE A 96 2.33 4.99 -8.02
C PHE A 96 2.77 4.52 -9.41
N ALA A 97 1.83 3.96 -10.17
CA ALA A 97 2.02 3.55 -11.55
C ALA A 97 0.79 3.90 -12.38
N ILE A 98 1.00 4.44 -13.58
CA ILE A 98 -0.06 4.81 -14.51
C ILE A 98 0.21 4.11 -15.83
N TYR A 99 -0.70 3.22 -16.22
CA TYR A 99 -0.68 2.56 -17.51
C TYR A 99 -1.58 3.30 -18.50
N HIS A 100 -0.97 3.85 -19.54
CA HIS A 100 -1.68 4.41 -20.69
C HIS A 100 -1.15 3.75 -21.96
N ARG A 101 -2.07 3.20 -22.78
CA ARG A 101 -1.72 2.34 -23.93
C ARG A 101 -0.85 3.04 -24.99
N TYR A 102 -0.94 4.36 -25.09
CA TYR A 102 -0.24 5.15 -26.11
C TYR A 102 0.44 6.35 -25.49
N LEU A 103 1.69 6.65 -25.87
CA LEU A 103 2.27 7.95 -25.55
C LEU A 103 1.65 8.94 -26.53
N LYS A 104 0.90 9.92 -26.01
CA LYS A 104 0.42 11.05 -26.81
C LYS A 104 1.49 12.13 -26.86
#